data_AF-A0A969EL62-F1
#
_entry.id   AF-A0A969EL62-F1
#
_cell.length_a   1.000
_cell.length_b   1.000
_cell.length_c   1.000
_cell.angle_alpha   90.00
_cell.angle_beta   90.00
_cell.angle_gamma   90.00
#
_symmetry.space_group_name_H-M   'P 1'
#
loop_
_entity.id
_entity.type
_entity.pdbx_description
1 polymer ?
#
loop_
_entity_poly.entity_id
_entity_poly.type
_entity_poly.pdbx_seq_one_letter_code
_entity_poly.pdbx_strand_id
1 'polypeptide(L)'
;MLALLAACTNPSPSVIPTPTQPPAGPPTPSEPGFAVTSVPDPAQTGIDFLELWKADDYAAMYGMLSSVSQAAISQEAFTARYLNVMIEAAIPVGEMDYEILSTTVVPGSAAMQYRVQLQSVHFGEIARETQMALTVEEGAWRIVWDETMVLPDLAGGNVLRRITIPRTRKHPGPERGVVSRPRGGICRGHCPSRNQPGP
;
A
#
# COMPACT_ATOMS: atom_id res chain seq x y z
N MET A 1 61.61 17.28 -72.21
CA MET A 1 60.85 18.42 -72.78
C MET A 1 59.51 17.86 -73.24
N LEU A 2 58.41 17.86 -72.47
CA LEU A 2 57.85 18.87 -71.55
C LEU A 2 57.55 20.20 -72.26
N ALA A 3 56.34 20.75 -72.29
CA ALA A 3 54.97 20.28 -72.07
C ALA A 3 54.02 21.38 -72.61
N LEU A 4 52.83 20.99 -73.09
CA LEU A 4 51.64 21.83 -73.28
C LEU A 4 50.71 21.61 -72.07
N LEU A 5 49.85 22.58 -71.73
CA LEU A 5 48.46 22.37 -71.27
C LEU A 5 47.75 23.71 -70.96
N ALA A 6 46.43 23.68 -71.09
CA ALA A 6 45.50 24.81 -71.01
C ALA A 6 44.56 24.73 -69.78
N ALA A 7 43.85 25.85 -69.57
CA ALA A 7 42.60 26.08 -68.82
C ALA A 7 42.66 26.41 -67.31
N CYS A 8 41.94 27.47 -66.91
CA CYS A 8 40.72 27.40 -66.08
C CYS A 8 40.10 28.81 -65.86
N THR A 9 38.76 28.87 -65.80
CA THR A 9 37.95 30.04 -65.46
C THR A 9 37.63 30.01 -63.96
N ASN A 10 37.45 31.17 -63.31
CA ASN A 10 37.13 31.27 -61.88
C ASN A 10 36.15 32.43 -61.60
N PRO A 11 34.98 32.18 -60.99
CA PRO A 11 34.21 33.21 -60.29
C PRO A 11 34.45 33.20 -58.77
N SER A 12 34.68 34.38 -58.20
CA SER A 12 35.01 34.63 -56.80
C SER A 12 33.79 34.62 -55.87
N PRO A 13 33.93 34.15 -54.61
CA PRO A 13 32.88 34.27 -53.58
C PRO A 13 32.93 35.63 -52.85
N SER A 14 31.75 36.18 -52.55
CA SER A 14 31.55 37.34 -51.67
C SER A 14 31.56 36.91 -50.20
N VAL A 15 32.21 37.69 -49.33
CA VAL A 15 32.09 37.57 -47.86
C VAL A 15 31.91 38.98 -47.28
N ILE A 16 30.84 39.14 -46.48
CA ILE A 16 30.40 40.37 -45.79
C ILE A 16 31.06 40.42 -44.38
N PRO A 17 31.42 41.59 -43.83
CA PRO A 17 32.15 41.70 -42.56
C PRO A 17 31.28 41.53 -41.30
N THR A 18 31.84 40.84 -40.30
CA THR A 18 31.33 40.67 -38.93
C THR A 18 31.73 41.86 -38.03
N PRO A 19 30.83 42.41 -37.18
CA PRO A 19 31.19 43.44 -36.20
C PRO A 19 31.85 42.87 -34.93
N THR A 20 32.84 43.61 -34.44
CA THR A 20 33.74 43.39 -33.30
C THR A 20 33.03 43.18 -31.95
N GLN A 21 33.41 42.14 -31.21
CA GLN A 21 32.97 41.87 -29.82
C GLN A 21 34.05 42.36 -28.82
N PRO A 22 33.71 43.15 -27.78
CA PRO A 22 34.64 43.59 -26.72
C PRO A 22 35.19 42.44 -25.84
N PRO A 23 36.36 42.61 -25.19
CA PRO A 23 37.05 41.53 -24.49
C PRO A 23 36.32 41.09 -23.20
N ALA A 24 36.30 39.77 -22.98
CA ALA A 24 35.72 39.12 -21.81
C ALA A 24 36.45 39.51 -20.51
N GLY A 25 35.68 39.91 -19.49
CA GLY A 25 36.16 40.09 -18.12
C GLY A 25 36.48 38.76 -17.43
N PRO A 26 37.17 38.79 -16.27
CA PRO A 26 37.61 37.61 -15.55
C PRO A 26 36.44 36.73 -15.06
N PRO A 27 36.63 35.40 -14.91
CA PRO A 27 35.56 34.50 -14.52
C PRO A 27 35.11 34.79 -13.08
N THR A 28 33.82 35.07 -12.93
CA THR A 28 33.12 35.08 -11.64
C THR A 28 33.25 33.69 -11.00
N PRO A 29 33.61 33.58 -9.70
CA PRO A 29 33.63 32.29 -9.00
C PRO A 29 32.23 31.66 -9.04
N SER A 30 32.11 30.48 -9.65
CA SER A 30 30.90 29.66 -9.57
C SER A 30 30.59 29.37 -8.10
N GLU A 31 29.42 29.78 -7.64
CA GLU A 31 28.90 29.39 -6.33
C GLU A 31 28.96 27.86 -6.20
N PRO A 32 29.33 27.33 -5.01
CA PRO A 32 29.29 25.90 -4.77
C PRO A 32 27.86 25.42 -4.94
N GLY A 33 27.61 24.68 -6.02
CA GLY A 33 26.37 23.95 -6.22
C GLY A 33 26.18 23.00 -5.05
N PHE A 34 25.20 23.28 -4.21
CA PHE A 34 24.71 22.33 -3.23
C PHE A 34 24.21 21.12 -4.03
N ALA A 35 24.98 20.04 -4.04
CA ALA A 35 24.49 18.74 -4.49
C ALA A 35 23.43 18.31 -3.49
N VAL A 36 22.17 18.69 -3.75
CA VAL A 36 21.03 18.13 -3.03
C VAL A 36 20.95 16.68 -3.50
N THR A 37 21.57 15.76 -2.76
CA THR A 37 21.16 14.36 -2.81
C THR A 37 19.74 14.34 -2.26
N SER A 38 18.77 14.59 -3.14
CA SER A 38 17.38 14.78 -2.77
C SER A 38 16.86 13.49 -2.20
N VAL A 39 16.69 13.45 -0.88
CA VAL A 39 15.76 12.52 -0.24
C VAL A 39 14.47 12.57 -1.08
N PRO A 40 13.90 11.42 -1.49
CA PRO A 40 12.67 11.40 -2.28
C PRO A 40 11.56 12.22 -1.59
N ASP A 41 10.58 12.70 -2.35
CA ASP A 41 9.44 13.43 -1.77
C ASP A 41 8.69 12.52 -0.78
N PRO A 42 8.48 12.93 0.49
CA PRO A 42 7.72 12.13 1.45
C PRO A 42 6.32 11.79 0.94
N ALA A 43 5.70 12.66 0.13
CA ALA A 43 4.41 12.37 -0.49
C ALA A 43 4.50 11.15 -1.41
N GLN A 44 5.56 11.05 -2.21
CA GLN A 44 5.77 9.91 -3.10
C GLN A 44 5.98 8.61 -2.31
N THR A 45 6.72 8.64 -1.20
CA THR A 45 6.89 7.46 -0.33
C THR A 45 5.55 6.97 0.24
N GLY A 46 4.66 7.89 0.62
CA GLY A 46 3.31 7.53 1.07
C GLY A 46 2.45 6.92 -0.04
N ILE A 47 2.51 7.49 -1.25
CA ILE A 47 1.85 6.95 -2.46
C ILE A 47 2.34 5.54 -2.74
N ASP A 48 3.65 5.34 -2.79
CA ASP A 48 4.27 4.05 -3.10
C ASP A 48 3.82 2.97 -2.10
N PHE A 49 3.69 3.30 -0.81
CA PHE A 49 3.16 2.37 0.19
C PHE A 49 1.69 2.00 -0.05
N LEU A 50 0.84 2.97 -0.42
CA LEU A 50 -0.57 2.71 -0.73
C LEU A 50 -0.73 1.89 -2.02
N GLU A 51 0.12 2.13 -3.03
CA GLU A 51 0.17 1.32 -4.25
C GLU A 51 0.60 -0.13 -3.96
N LEU A 52 1.58 -0.33 -3.09
CA LEU A 52 1.97 -1.68 -2.66
C LEU A 52 0.85 -2.38 -1.90
N TRP A 53 0.09 -1.65 -1.07
CA TRP A 53 -1.08 -2.22 -0.40
C TRP A 53 -2.17 -2.60 -1.42
N LYS A 54 -2.45 -1.73 -2.38
CA LYS A 54 -3.38 -2.03 -3.47
C LYS A 54 -2.94 -3.23 -4.32
N ALA A 55 -1.64 -3.46 -4.46
CA ALA A 55 -1.05 -4.62 -5.12
C ALA A 55 -0.93 -5.86 -4.21
N ASP A 56 -1.38 -5.78 -2.95
CA ASP A 56 -1.27 -6.82 -1.93
C ASP A 56 0.19 -7.26 -1.63
N ASP A 57 1.18 -6.39 -1.87
CA ASP A 57 2.60 -6.65 -1.60
C ASP A 57 3.00 -6.21 -0.18
N TYR A 58 2.52 -6.98 0.81
CA TYR A 58 2.79 -6.73 2.23
C TYR A 58 4.28 -6.83 2.59
N ALA A 59 5.07 -7.60 1.82
CA ALA A 59 6.50 -7.74 2.06
C ALA A 59 7.25 -6.46 1.68
N ALA A 60 6.95 -5.88 0.51
CA ALA A 60 7.51 -4.60 0.10
C ALA A 60 7.04 -3.47 1.02
N MET A 61 5.75 -3.45 1.41
CA MET A 61 5.22 -2.49 2.39
C MET A 61 6.02 -2.52 3.70
N TYR A 62 6.27 -3.72 4.24
CA TYR A 62 7.06 -3.89 5.46
C TYR A 62 8.50 -3.36 5.30
N GLY A 63 9.07 -3.50 4.10
CA GLY A 63 10.38 -2.96 3.74
C GLY A 63 10.47 -1.43 3.80
N MET A 64 9.35 -0.71 3.68
CA MET A 64 9.27 0.75 3.75
C MET A 64 9.12 1.30 5.17
N LEU A 65 8.89 0.43 6.15
CA LEU A 65 8.70 0.84 7.54
C LEU A 65 9.99 1.42 8.14
N SER A 66 9.79 2.26 9.15
CA SER A 66 10.86 2.78 10.01
C SER A 66 11.46 1.67 10.88
N SER A 67 12.70 1.89 11.30
CA SER A 67 13.40 1.00 12.23
C SER A 67 12.59 0.74 13.51
N VAL A 68 11.95 1.77 14.06
CA VAL A 68 11.10 1.69 15.25
C VAL A 68 9.88 0.79 14.99
N SER A 69 9.21 0.94 13.85
CA SER A 69 8.06 0.10 13.50
C SER A 69 8.46 -1.36 13.28
N GLN A 70 9.58 -1.62 12.58
CA GLN A 70 10.08 -2.98 12.39
C GLN A 70 10.53 -3.65 13.69
N ALA A 71 10.97 -2.87 14.69
CA ALA A 71 11.26 -3.38 16.02
C ALA A 71 9.97 -3.67 16.83
N ALA A 72 8.87 -2.96 16.55
CA ALA A 72 7.60 -3.11 17.25
C ALA A 72 6.73 -4.27 16.72
N ILE A 73 6.82 -4.59 15.42
CA ILE A 73 6.05 -5.67 14.80
C ILE A 73 6.92 -6.45 13.81
N SER A 74 6.84 -7.78 13.85
CA SER A 74 7.51 -8.62 12.84
C SER A 74 6.80 -8.55 11.49
N GLN A 75 7.52 -8.85 10.41
CA GLN A 75 6.93 -8.91 9.06
C GLN A 75 5.74 -9.88 8.97
N GLU A 76 5.85 -11.04 9.62
CA GLU A 76 4.78 -12.04 9.67
C GLU A 76 3.54 -11.49 10.38
N ALA A 77 3.71 -10.87 11.54
CA ALA A 77 2.61 -10.27 12.29
C ALA A 77 1.99 -9.09 11.53
N PHE A 78 2.80 -8.24 10.90
CA PHE A 78 2.33 -7.15 10.05
C PHE A 78 1.45 -7.67 8.91
N THR A 79 1.94 -8.68 8.18
CA THR A 79 1.20 -9.30 7.07
C THR A 79 -0.11 -9.91 7.57
N ALA A 80 -0.06 -10.64 8.68
CA ALA A 80 -1.24 -11.22 9.30
C ALA A 80 -2.26 -10.17 9.73
N ARG A 81 -1.84 -8.99 10.21
CA ARG A 81 -2.76 -7.90 10.56
C ARG A 81 -3.59 -7.44 9.36
N TYR A 82 -2.95 -7.17 8.23
CA TYR A 82 -3.67 -6.77 7.01
C TYR A 82 -4.58 -7.89 6.51
N LEU A 83 -4.06 -9.12 6.38
CA LEU A 83 -4.85 -10.24 5.88
C LEU A 83 -6.07 -10.55 6.76
N ASN A 84 -5.93 -10.51 8.08
CA ASN A 84 -7.04 -10.74 8.99
C ASN A 84 -8.15 -9.70 8.78
N VAL A 85 -7.81 -8.43 8.58
CA VAL A 85 -8.79 -7.38 8.27
C VAL A 85 -9.52 -7.69 6.97
N MET A 86 -8.78 -8.02 5.90
CA MET A 86 -9.37 -8.35 4.60
C MET A 86 -10.32 -9.56 4.69
N ILE A 87 -9.90 -10.61 5.41
CA ILE A 87 -10.69 -11.84 5.61
C ILE A 87 -11.96 -11.55 6.40
N GLU A 88 -11.85 -10.87 7.54
CA GLU A 88 -12.97 -10.60 8.45
C GLU A 88 -13.97 -9.63 7.82
N ALA A 89 -13.48 -8.60 7.13
CA ALA A 89 -14.31 -7.68 6.36
C ALA A 89 -14.77 -8.25 5.01
N ALA A 90 -14.40 -9.47 4.64
CA ALA A 90 -14.80 -10.12 3.38
C ALA A 90 -14.44 -9.30 2.11
N ILE A 91 -13.24 -8.70 2.13
CA ILE A 91 -12.71 -7.89 1.03
C ILE A 91 -11.87 -8.80 0.14
N PRO A 92 -12.18 -8.93 -1.17
CA PRO A 92 -11.35 -9.66 -2.11
C PRO A 92 -9.99 -8.99 -2.36
N VAL A 93 -9.04 -9.75 -2.89
CA VAL A 93 -7.74 -9.25 -3.36
C VAL A 93 -7.96 -8.21 -4.47
N GLY A 94 -7.24 -7.09 -4.41
CA GLY A 94 -7.36 -6.00 -5.39
C GLY A 94 -8.60 -5.11 -5.25
N GLU A 95 -9.44 -5.31 -4.23
CA GLU A 95 -10.64 -4.49 -3.96
C GLU A 95 -10.36 -3.38 -2.93
N MET A 96 -9.16 -2.82 -3.00
CA MET A 96 -8.69 -1.70 -2.18
C MET A 96 -8.34 -0.53 -3.10
N ASP A 97 -8.93 0.63 -2.82
CA ASP A 97 -8.60 1.91 -3.42
C ASP A 97 -8.31 2.96 -2.33
N TYR A 98 -7.76 4.09 -2.73
CA TYR A 98 -7.48 5.19 -1.82
C TYR A 98 -7.60 6.56 -2.48
N GLU A 99 -7.76 7.59 -1.66
CA GLU A 99 -7.75 8.99 -2.04
C GLU A 99 -6.84 9.76 -1.08
N ILE A 100 -5.90 10.54 -1.62
CA ILE A 100 -5.04 11.39 -0.80
C ILE A 100 -5.79 12.67 -0.48
N LEU A 101 -5.93 12.97 0.80
CA LEU A 101 -6.67 14.14 1.29
C LEU A 101 -5.71 15.33 1.49
N SER A 102 -4.56 15.10 2.12
CA SER A 102 -3.54 16.12 2.33
C SER A 102 -2.20 15.52 2.72
N THR A 103 -1.11 16.26 2.48
CA THR A 103 0.22 15.93 2.95
C THR A 103 0.83 17.15 3.63
N THR A 104 1.31 16.98 4.85
CA THR A 104 2.02 17.99 5.62
C THR A 104 3.47 17.57 5.79
N VAL A 105 4.40 18.43 5.40
CA VAL A 105 5.84 18.16 5.50
C VAL A 105 6.46 19.19 6.44
N VAL A 106 7.23 18.71 7.41
CA VAL A 106 8.07 19.52 8.31
C VAL A 106 9.51 19.01 8.25
N PRO A 107 10.52 19.78 8.69
CA PRO A 107 11.89 19.30 8.68
C PRO A 107 12.04 17.98 9.46
N GLY A 108 12.38 16.90 8.76
CA GLY A 108 12.62 15.58 9.32
C GLY A 108 11.39 14.69 9.57
N SER A 109 10.16 15.20 9.36
CA SER A 109 8.93 14.41 9.52
C SER A 109 7.85 14.85 8.53
N ALA A 110 6.97 13.93 8.16
CA ALA A 110 5.79 14.25 7.37
C ALA A 110 4.57 13.48 7.88
N ALA A 111 3.38 13.97 7.58
CA ALA A 111 2.12 13.29 7.82
C ALA A 111 1.26 13.37 6.57
N MET A 112 0.65 12.25 6.17
CA MET A 112 -0.26 12.19 5.05
C MET A 112 -1.62 11.67 5.50
N GLN A 113 -2.66 12.46 5.21
CA GLN A 113 -4.05 12.07 5.37
C GLN A 113 -4.56 11.45 4.09
N TYR A 114 -5.19 10.29 4.21
CA TYR A 114 -5.80 9.59 3.10
C TYR A 114 -7.09 8.93 3.53
N ARG A 115 -7.97 8.69 2.56
CA ARG A 115 -9.15 7.87 2.70
C ARG A 115 -8.89 6.53 2.04
N VAL A 116 -8.99 5.44 2.80
CA VAL A 116 -9.03 4.08 2.24
C VAL A 116 -10.47 3.72 1.89
N GLN A 117 -10.65 3.08 0.74
CA GLN A 117 -11.92 2.62 0.20
C GLN A 117 -11.81 1.12 -0.07
N LEU A 118 -12.53 0.31 0.69
CA LEU A 118 -12.47 -1.15 0.61
C LEU A 118 -13.82 -1.70 0.16
N GLN A 119 -13.84 -2.53 -0.89
CA GLN A 119 -15.08 -3.12 -1.39
C GLN A 119 -15.30 -4.51 -0.78
N SER A 120 -16.24 -4.61 0.15
CA SER A 120 -16.62 -5.88 0.78
C SER A 120 -17.76 -6.57 0.04
N VAL A 121 -17.61 -7.89 -0.16
CA VAL A 121 -18.67 -8.74 -0.73
C VAL A 121 -19.88 -8.88 0.21
N HIS A 122 -19.68 -8.69 1.52
CA HIS A 122 -20.75 -8.88 2.51
C HIS A 122 -21.25 -7.57 3.12
N PHE A 123 -20.41 -6.55 3.18
CA PHE A 123 -20.71 -5.29 3.87
C PHE A 123 -20.81 -4.08 2.94
N GLY A 124 -20.55 -4.25 1.64
CA GLY A 124 -20.50 -3.14 0.68
C GLY A 124 -19.22 -2.32 0.84
N GLU A 125 -19.27 -1.06 0.41
CA GLU A 125 -18.13 -0.17 0.54
C GLU A 125 -17.85 0.22 1.99
N ILE A 126 -16.60 0.07 2.40
CA ILE A 126 -16.08 0.51 3.69
C ILE A 126 -15.05 1.60 3.42
N ALA A 127 -15.42 2.86 3.68
CA ALA A 127 -14.51 4.00 3.58
C ALA A 127 -14.07 4.49 4.96
N ARG A 128 -12.77 4.73 5.16
CA ARG A 128 -12.21 5.31 6.39
C ARG A 128 -11.14 6.33 6.08
N GLU A 129 -11.16 7.45 6.79
CA GLU A 129 -10.08 8.41 6.79
C GLU A 129 -9.06 8.02 7.84
N THR A 130 -7.78 8.07 7.47
CA THR A 130 -6.66 7.68 8.32
C THR A 130 -5.44 8.55 8.01
N GLN A 131 -4.41 8.41 8.84
CA GLN A 131 -3.17 9.16 8.77
C GLN A 131 -1.99 8.19 8.73
N MET A 132 -1.02 8.47 7.88
CA MET A 132 0.31 7.89 7.99
C MET A 132 1.32 8.94 8.45
N ALA A 133 2.21 8.54 9.35
CA ALA A 133 3.34 9.35 9.76
C ALA A 133 4.62 8.84 9.07
N LEU A 134 5.47 9.77 8.65
CA LEU A 134 6.75 9.50 8.03
C LEU A 134 7.86 10.21 8.80
N THR A 135 9.02 9.56 8.84
CA THR A 135 10.26 10.08 9.42
C THR A 135 11.41 9.85 8.46
N VAL A 136 12.42 10.72 8.48
CA VAL A 136 13.64 10.49 7.71
C VAL A 136 14.62 9.65 8.53
N GLU A 137 15.10 8.54 7.96
CA GLU A 137 16.14 7.69 8.52
C GLU A 137 17.20 7.45 7.44
N GLU A 138 18.48 7.69 7.76
CA GLU A 138 19.61 7.45 6.84
C GLU A 138 19.46 8.10 5.45
N GLY A 139 18.75 9.23 5.36
CA GLY A 139 18.51 9.94 4.10
C GLY A 139 17.39 9.34 3.24
N ALA A 140 16.55 8.47 3.80
CA ALA A 140 15.34 7.95 3.17
C ALA A 140 14.11 8.18 4.05
N TRP A 141 12.95 8.44 3.45
CA TRP A 141 11.70 8.46 4.19
C TRP A 141 11.26 7.05 4.55
N ARG A 142 10.79 6.91 5.77
CA ARG A 142 10.31 5.66 6.35
C ARG A 142 8.96 5.89 7.01
N ILE A 143 8.12 4.87 6.95
CA ILE A 143 6.77 4.95 7.51
C ILE A 143 6.78 4.52 8.97
N VAL A 144 6.27 5.39 9.83
CA VAL A 144 5.97 5.09 11.22
C VAL A 144 4.60 4.44 11.24
N TRP A 145 4.60 3.11 11.27
CA TRP A 145 3.39 2.30 11.20
C TRP A 145 2.77 2.05 12.57
N ASP A 146 1.44 2.09 12.59
CA ASP A 146 0.59 1.58 13.65
C ASP A 146 -0.70 0.94 13.07
N GLU A 147 -1.48 0.27 13.92
CA GLU A 147 -2.66 -0.50 13.51
C GLU A 147 -3.78 0.37 12.91
N THR A 148 -3.82 1.67 13.22
CA THR A 148 -4.85 2.61 12.73
C THR A 148 -4.70 2.95 11.25
N MET A 149 -3.50 2.74 10.70
CA MET A 149 -3.23 2.87 9.26
C MET A 149 -3.97 1.82 8.42
N VAL A 150 -4.32 0.67 9.02
CA VAL A 150 -5.14 -0.36 8.35
C VAL A 150 -6.61 0.04 8.42
N LEU A 151 -7.11 0.23 9.64
CA LEU A 151 -8.43 0.79 9.92
C LEU A 151 -8.37 1.50 11.27
N PRO A 152 -8.94 2.72 11.42
CA PRO A 152 -8.90 3.46 12.68
C PRO A 152 -9.61 2.71 13.83
N ASP A 153 -10.58 1.86 13.51
CA ASP A 153 -11.34 1.05 14.47
C ASP A 153 -10.47 0.00 15.19
N LEU A 154 -9.26 -0.28 14.69
CA LEU A 154 -8.28 -1.20 15.29
C LEU A 154 -7.43 -0.56 16.40
N ALA A 155 -7.54 0.76 16.61
CA ALA A 155 -6.78 1.47 17.63
C ALA A 155 -6.83 0.77 19.00
N GLY A 156 -5.69 0.70 19.68
CA GLY A 156 -5.60 0.11 21.02
C GLY A 156 -5.64 -1.42 21.05
N GLY A 157 -5.29 -2.10 19.96
CA GLY A 157 -5.24 -3.57 19.90
C GLY A 157 -6.59 -4.23 19.64
N ASN A 158 -7.55 -3.49 19.12
CA ASN A 158 -8.85 -4.03 18.74
C ASN A 158 -8.71 -5.00 17.56
N VAL A 159 -9.63 -5.96 17.48
CA VAL A 159 -9.67 -6.93 16.39
C VAL A 159 -11.04 -6.95 15.75
N LEU A 160 -11.07 -7.04 14.41
CA LEU A 160 -12.31 -7.27 13.69
C LEU A 160 -12.67 -8.76 13.74
N ARG A 161 -13.97 -9.04 13.89
CA ARG A 161 -14.51 -10.39 13.85
C ARG A 161 -15.86 -10.39 13.16
N ARG A 162 -15.97 -11.21 12.11
CA ARG A 162 -17.23 -11.50 11.44
C ARG A 162 -18.02 -12.51 12.25
N ILE A 163 -19.29 -12.20 12.48
CA ILE A 163 -20.25 -13.12 13.07
C ILE A 163 -21.27 -13.56 12.02
N THR A 164 -21.54 -14.85 11.95
CA THR A 164 -22.60 -15.39 11.08
C THR A 164 -23.85 -15.59 11.92
N ILE A 165 -24.91 -14.86 11.59
CA ILE A 165 -26.21 -15.02 12.27
C ILE A 165 -26.92 -16.22 11.63
N PRO A 166 -27.14 -17.33 12.35
CA PRO A 166 -27.83 -18.48 11.78
C PRO A 166 -29.26 -18.08 11.43
N ARG A 167 -29.70 -18.37 10.19
CA ARG A 167 -31.11 -18.25 9.85
C ARG A 167 -31.89 -19.23 10.72
N THR A 168 -32.73 -18.71 11.61
CA THR A 168 -33.65 -19.55 12.36
C THR A 168 -34.57 -20.25 11.35
N ARG A 169 -34.47 -21.57 11.26
CA ARG A 169 -35.44 -22.38 10.52
C ARG A 169 -36.77 -22.18 11.24
N LYS A 170 -37.78 -21.58 10.60
CA LYS A 170 -39.16 -21.62 11.12
C LYS A 170 -39.46 -23.08 11.43
N HIS A 171 -39.68 -23.40 12.69
CA HIS A 171 -40.13 -24.73 13.07
C HIS A 171 -41.54 -24.90 12.47
N PRO A 172 -41.79 -25.89 11.59
CA PRO A 172 -43.16 -26.22 11.24
C PRO A 172 -43.84 -26.66 12.53
N GLY A 173 -44.85 -25.91 12.98
CA GLY A 173 -45.69 -26.33 14.10
C GLY A 173 -46.33 -27.68 13.76
N PRO A 174 -46.65 -28.52 14.75
CA PRO A 174 -47.24 -29.83 14.48
C PRO A 174 -48.58 -29.64 13.78
N GLU A 175 -48.59 -29.88 12.48
CA GLU A 175 -49.81 -30.17 11.75
C GLU A 175 -50.37 -31.44 12.41
N ARG A 176 -51.63 -31.40 12.83
CA ARG A 176 -52.31 -32.52 13.52
C ARG A 176 -52.35 -33.75 12.60
N GLY A 177 -51.25 -34.50 12.58
CA GLY A 177 -51.12 -35.82 12.01
C GLY A 177 -51.09 -36.81 13.16
N VAL A 178 -52.08 -37.68 13.21
CA VAL A 178 -52.20 -38.78 14.17
C VAL A 178 -50.87 -39.55 14.26
N VAL A 179 -50.27 -39.60 15.45
CA VAL A 179 -49.12 -40.48 15.72
C VAL A 179 -49.64 -41.91 15.76
N SER A 180 -49.55 -42.60 14.62
CA SER A 180 -49.65 -44.06 14.57
C SER A 180 -48.25 -44.62 14.83
N ARG A 181 -48.00 -45.12 16.04
CA ARG A 181 -46.74 -45.80 16.40
C ARG A 181 -46.60 -47.11 15.61
N PRO A 182 -45.56 -47.33 14.79
CA PRO A 182 -45.11 -48.68 14.50
C PRO A 182 -44.18 -49.15 15.62
N ARG A 183 -44.49 -50.32 16.18
CA ARG A 183 -43.61 -51.05 17.09
C ARG A 183 -42.35 -51.49 16.35
N GLY A 184 -41.20 -51.36 17.01
CA GLY A 184 -40.01 -52.19 16.72
C GLY A 184 -39.06 -51.65 15.66
N GLY A 185 -38.02 -50.94 16.09
CA GLY A 185 -36.83 -50.64 15.30
C GLY A 185 -35.59 -50.78 16.18
N ILE A 186 -34.76 -51.77 15.85
CA ILE A 186 -33.55 -52.18 16.56
C ILE A 186 -32.47 -51.08 16.41
N CYS A 187 -32.03 -50.48 17.51
CA CYS A 187 -30.84 -49.62 17.52
C CYS A 187 -29.57 -50.49 17.53
N ARG A 188 -28.92 -50.66 16.37
CA ARG A 188 -27.52 -51.11 16.28
C ARG A 188 -26.67 -49.89 15.93
N GLY A 189 -26.03 -49.30 16.94
CA GLY A 189 -25.12 -48.17 16.77
C GLY A 189 -24.30 -48.01 18.04
N HIS A 190 -23.01 -48.29 17.93
CA HIS A 190 -22.02 -48.26 18.99
C HIS A 190 -21.88 -46.81 19.52
N CYS A 191 -22.26 -46.56 20.77
CA CYS A 191 -22.06 -45.28 21.43
C CYS A 191 -20.72 -45.34 22.18
N PRO A 192 -19.67 -44.62 21.77
CA PRO A 192 -18.41 -44.63 22.51
C PRO A 192 -18.63 -43.94 23.87
N SER A 193 -18.40 -44.72 24.93
CA SER A 193 -18.58 -44.32 26.32
C SER A 193 -17.73 -43.10 26.68
N ARG A 194 -18.41 -42.07 27.16
CA ARG A 194 -17.87 -40.89 27.84
C ARG A 194 -17.09 -41.33 29.08
N ASN A 195 -15.77 -41.14 29.08
CA ASN A 195 -14.96 -41.27 30.29
C ASN A 195 -15.09 -39.99 31.12
N GLN A 196 -15.51 -40.12 32.38
CA GLN A 196 -15.47 -39.08 33.41
C GLN A 196 -14.69 -39.63 34.63
N PRO A 197 -14.06 -38.77 35.44
CA PRO A 197 -12.85 -39.12 36.20
C PRO A 197 -13.08 -39.36 37.70
N GLY A 198 -12.07 -39.96 38.35
CA GLY A 198 -11.75 -39.78 39.78
C GLY A 198 -11.41 -41.08 40.53
N PRO A 199 -10.83 -41.01 41.75
CA PRO A 199 -10.01 -39.95 42.34
C PRO A 199 -8.50 -40.13 42.08
#